data_AF-A0A4R8V6R9-F1
#
_entry.id   AF-A0A4R8V6R9-F1
#
_cell.length_a   1.000
_cell.length_b   1.000
_cell.length_c   1.000
_cell.angle_alpha   90.00
_cell.angle_beta   90.00
_cell.angle_gamma   90.00
#
_symmetry.space_group_name_H-M   'P 1'
#
loop_
_entity.id
_entity.type
_entity.pdbx_description
1 polymer ?
#
loop_
_entity_poly.entity_id
_entity_poly.type
_entity_poly.pdbx_seq_one_letter_code
_entity_poly.pdbx_strand_id
1 'polypeptide(L)' 'MTVLAGVRKGARGVVWFLKGILGEDAYEKYVAHHASECETDAAGAGRAPHPLMTEREFWRDQTDRQDKNPQGRCC' A
#
# COMPACT_ATOMS: atom_id res chain seq x y z
N MET A 1 23.16 -7.89 -25.87
CA MET A 1 22.30 -8.25 -24.71
C MET A 1 21.77 -7.02 -23.95
N THR A 2 21.51 -5.89 -24.64
CA THR A 2 21.13 -4.61 -24.02
C THR A 2 19.64 -4.29 -24.22
N VAL A 3 19.09 -4.71 -25.37
CA VAL A 3 17.67 -4.54 -25.72
C VAL A 3 16.76 -5.29 -24.76
N LEU A 4 17.08 -6.55 -24.43
CA LEU A 4 16.35 -7.35 -23.44
C LEU A 4 16.41 -6.74 -22.03
N ALA A 5 17.46 -6.00 -21.67
CA ALA A 5 17.55 -5.29 -20.40
C ALA A 5 16.67 -4.03 -20.40
N GLY A 6 16.66 -3.29 -21.51
CA GLY A 6 15.78 -2.12 -21.70
C GLY A 6 14.29 -2.49 -21.69
N VAL A 7 13.90 -3.55 -22.40
CA VAL A 7 12.52 -4.05 -22.44
C VAL A 7 12.07 -4.51 -21.05
N ARG A 8 12.90 -5.25 -20.31
CA ARG A 8 12.60 -5.64 -18.92
C ARG A 8 12.42 -4.43 -18.00
N LYS A 9 13.20 -3.37 -18.19
CA LYS A 9 13.09 -2.14 -17.40
C LYS A 9 11.80 -1.37 -17.72
N GLY A 10 11.43 -1.27 -19.00
CA GLY A 10 10.16 -0.68 -19.43
C GLY A 10 8.94 -1.44 -18.92
N ALA A 11 8.94 -2.77 -19.04
CA ALA A 11 7.85 -3.62 -18.54
C ALA A 11 7.64 -3.48 -17.03
N ARG A 12 8.72 -3.38 -16.24
CA ARG A 12 8.64 -3.14 -14.79
C ARG A 12 7.98 -1.80 -14.45
N GLY A 13 8.26 -0.75 -15.23
CA GLY A 13 7.62 0.56 -15.05
C GLY A 13 6.12 0.53 -15.34
N VAL A 14 5.72 -0.17 -16.42
CA VAL A 14 4.29 -0.36 -16.76
C VAL A 14 3.57 -1.15 -15.69
N VAL A 15 4.18 -2.24 -15.20
CA VAL A 15 3.61 -3.02 -14.09
C VAL A 15 3.44 -2.14 -12.86
N TRP A 16 4.49 -1.42 -12.41
CA TRP A 16 4.38 -0.52 -11.26
C TRP A 16 3.26 0.53 -11.41
N PHE A 17 3.11 1.11 -12.61
CA PHE A 17 2.05 2.06 -12.89
C PHE A 17 0.65 1.44 -12.84
N LEU A 18 0.47 0.26 -13.45
CA LEU A 18 -0.79 -0.49 -13.39
C LEU A 18 -1.11 -0.91 -11.96
N LYS A 19 -0.11 -1.36 -11.19
CA LYS A 19 -0.27 -1.72 -9.79
C LYS A 19 -0.79 -0.54 -8.96
N GLY A 20 -0.23 0.65 -9.22
CA GLY A 20 -0.64 1.89 -8.58
C GLY A 20 -2.07 2.32 -8.94
N ILE A 21 -2.52 2.09 -10.19
CA ILE A 21 -3.88 2.42 -10.63
C ILE A 21 -4.91 1.43 -10.07
N LEU A 22 -4.61 0.13 -10.11
CA LEU A 22 -5.51 -0.91 -9.59
C LEU A 22 -5.56 -0.90 -8.06
N GLY A 23 -4.59 -0.23 -7.41
CA GLY A 23 -4.48 -0.18 -5.96
C GLY A 23 -3.97 -1.48 -5.34
N GLU A 24 -3.45 -2.42 -6.13
CA GLU A 24 -2.86 -3.67 -5.63
C GLU A 24 -1.57 -3.42 -4.81
N ASP A 25 -0.97 -2.23 -4.91
CA ASP A 25 0.17 -1.80 -4.11
C ASP A 25 -0.24 -1.14 -2.76
N ALA A 26 -1.53 -1.12 -2.43
CA ALA A 26 -2.03 -0.51 -1.19
C ALA A 26 -1.46 -1.17 0.07
N TYR A 27 -1.29 -2.50 0.08
CA TYR A 27 -0.68 -3.20 1.22
C TYR A 27 0.81 -2.89 1.36
N GLU A 28 1.55 -2.84 0.24
CA GLU A 28 2.98 -2.47 0.24
C GLU A 28 3.18 -1.05 0.79
N LYS A 29 2.33 -0.10 0.38
CA LYS A 29 2.30 1.27 0.92
C LYS A 29 1.96 1.30 2.42
N TYR A 30 1.01 0.49 2.86
CA TYR A 30 0.65 0.37 4.28
C TYR A 30 1.83 -0.11 5.14
N VAL A 31 2.52 -1.17 4.70
CA VAL A 31 3.71 -1.68 5.41
C VAL A 31 4.83 -0.65 5.44
N ALA A 32 5.08 0.04 4.32
CA ALA A 32 6.09 1.10 4.25
C ALA A 32 5.76 2.28 5.19
N HIS A 33 4.48 2.68 5.25
CA HIS A 33 4.01 3.70 6.19
C HIS A 33 4.20 3.25 7.64
N HIS A 34 3.76 2.04 7.97
CA HIS A 34 3.90 1.46 9.31
C HIS A 34 5.37 1.36 9.74
N ALA A 35 6.25 0.95 8.83
CA ALA A 35 7.69 0.91 9.07
C ALA A 35 8.28 2.31 9.30
N SER A 36 7.88 3.30 8.49
CA SER A 36 8.35 4.68 8.64
C SER A 36 7.91 5.32 9.96
N GLU A 37 6.68 5.04 10.40
CA GLU A 37 6.16 5.50 11.68
C GLU A 37 6.89 4.83 12.84
N CYS A 38 7.20 3.53 12.76
CA CYS A 38 7.99 2.83 13.78
C CYS A 38 9.46 3.30 13.83
N GLU A 39 10.03 3.74 12.70
CA GLU A 39 11.44 4.16 12.61
C GLU A 39 11.65 5.58 13.19
N THR A 40 10.66 6.46 13.11
CA THR A 40 10.71 7.79 13.74
C THR A 40 10.73 7.76 15.28
N ASP A 41 10.66 6.56 15.88
CA ASP A 41 10.44 6.33 17.29
C ASP A 41 11.72 5.95 18.07
N ALA A 42 12.90 6.11 17.46
CA ALA A 42 14.19 5.98 18.14
C ALA A 42 14.36 6.95 19.34
N ALA A 43 13.48 7.95 19.46
CA ALA A 43 13.31 8.80 20.64
C ALA A 43 12.00 8.50 21.41
N GLY A 44 11.66 7.22 21.62
CA GLY A 44 10.93 6.74 22.79
C GLY A 44 9.46 7.16 22.98
N ALA A 45 8.79 7.74 21.98
CA ALA A 45 7.42 8.25 22.17
C ALA A 45 6.44 8.05 21.00
N GLY A 46 6.79 7.29 19.96
CA GLY A 46 5.81 6.96 18.92
C GLY A 46 5.23 5.58 19.13
N ARG A 47 3.91 5.54 19.14
CA ARG A 47 3.12 4.33 19.28
C ARG A 47 2.58 4.12 17.88
N ALA A 48 3.09 3.14 17.12
CA ALA A 48 2.34 2.67 15.96
C ALA A 48 0.91 2.40 16.46
N PRO A 49 -0.11 3.11 15.94
CA PRO A 49 -1.44 3.16 16.56
C PRO A 49 -2.10 1.77 16.63
N HIS A 50 -1.62 0.83 15.81
CA HIS A 50 -2.00 -0.58 15.81
C HIS A 50 -0.78 -1.48 15.45
N PRO A 51 -0.80 -2.77 15.83
CA PRO A 51 0.13 -3.76 15.29
C PRO A 51 0.04 -3.83 13.75
N LEU A 52 1.11 -4.30 13.10
CA LEU A 52 1.12 -4.50 11.65
C LEU A 52 0.05 -5.55 11.27
N MET A 53 -0.92 -5.16 10.48
CA MET A 53 -1.97 -6.06 9.99
C MET A 53 -1.41 -7.00 8.94
N THR A 54 -1.92 -8.24 8.91
CA THR A 54 -1.67 -9.14 7.77
C THR A 54 -2.39 -8.61 6.52
N GLU A 55 -1.94 -9.04 5.33
CA GLU A 55 -2.53 -8.66 4.05
C GLU A 55 -4.05 -8.90 4.00
N ARG A 56 -4.50 -10.07 4.48
CA ARG A 56 -5.92 -10.40 4.52
C ARG A 56 -6.73 -9.46 5.43
N GLU A 57 -6.16 -9.12 6.60
CA GLU A 57 -6.81 -8.22 7.55
C GLU A 57 -6.90 -6.80 6.99
N PHE A 58 -5.83 -6.33 6.36
CA PHE A 58 -5.79 -5.03 5.68
C PHE A 58 -6.89 -4.92 4.61
N TRP A 59 -7.02 -5.91 3.72
CA TRP A 59 -8.04 -5.88 2.68
C TRP A 59 -9.47 -5.96 3.23
N ARG A 60 -9.67 -6.73 4.31
CA ARG A 60 -10.97 -6.80 4.98
C ARG A 60 -11.34 -5.45 5.60
N ASP A 61 -10.44 -4.85 6.36
CA ASP A 61 -10.65 -3.54 6.99
C ASP A 61 -10.81 -2.41 5.97
N GLN A 62 -10.06 -2.45 4.85
CA GLN A 62 -10.24 -1.51 3.74
C GLN A 62 -11.65 -1.61 3.15
N THR A 63 -12.14 -2.83 2.93
CA THR A 63 -13.51 -3.06 2.44
C THR A 63 -14.55 -2.59 3.45
N ASP A 64 -14.37 -2.91 4.74
CA ASP A 64 -15.25 -2.49 5.83
C ASP A 64 -15.33 -0.96 5.93
N ARG A 65 -14.23 -0.24 5.71
CA ARG A 65 -14.21 1.24 5.72
C ARG A 65 -14.99 1.82 4.54
N GLN A 66 -14.88 1.21 3.36
CA GLN A 66 -15.64 1.63 2.18
C GLN A 66 -17.14 1.33 2.34
N ASP A 67 -17.49 0.23 3.00
CA ASP A 67 -18.86 -0.13 3.29
C ASP A 67 -19.49 0.80 4.35
N LYS A 68 -18.73 1.13 5.40
CA LYS A 68 -19.17 2.06 6.47
C LYS A 68 -19.21 3.52 6.05
N ASN A 69 -18.33 3.94 5.14
CA ASN A 69 -18.27 5.29 4.60
C ASN A 69 -18.42 5.26 3.08
N PRO A 70 -19.62 4.97 2.56
CA PRO A 70 -19.86 4.94 1.13
C PRO A 70 -19.80 6.37 0.58
N GLN A 71 -18.60 6.81 0.21
CA GLN A 71 -18.39 8.16 -0.32
C GLN A 71 -18.98 8.20 -1.72
N GLY A 72 -20.13 8.86 -1.87
CA GLY A 72 -20.78 9.08 -3.16
C GLY A 72 -21.79 8.04 -3.60
N ARG A 73 -22.54 7.42 -2.67
CA ARG A 73 -23.84 6.81 -3.04
C ARG A 73 -24.90 7.90 -3.07
N CYS A 74 -24.92 8.65 -4.16
CA CYS A 74 -26.01 9.57 -4.47
C CYS A 74 -27.28 8.77 -4.78
N CYS A 75 -28.19 8.78 -3.81
CA CYS A 75 -29.61 8.99 -4.05
C CYS A 75 -30.01 10.18 -3.18
#